data_AF-A0A7Y2WW55-F1
#
_entry.id   AF-A0A7Y2WW55-F1
#
_cell.length_a   1.000
_cell.length_b   1.000
_cell.length_c   1.000
_cell.angle_alpha   90.00
_cell.angle_beta   90.00
_cell.angle_gamma   90.00
#
_symmetry.space_group_name_H-M   'P 1'
#
loop_
_entity.id
_entity.type
_entity.pdbx_description
1 polymer ?
#
loop_
_entity_poly.entity_id
_entity_poly.type
_entity_poly.pdbx_seq_one_letter_code
_entity_poly.pdbx_strand_id
1 'polypeptide(L)' 'MPPRSPVRTNIVIFTVLGFVVALLIHFIVLSSVRYNWLDNLTPQGVPGAALMLTYLGSFIGF' A
#
# COMPACT_ATOMS: atom_id res chain seq x y z
N MET A 1 -4.29 -13.61 -38.18
CA MET A 1 -4.53 -12.86 -36.94
C MET A 1 -3.60 -11.65 -36.94
N PRO A 2 -4.11 -10.40 -36.97
CA PRO A 2 -3.24 -9.23 -36.94
C PRO A 2 -2.42 -9.21 -35.64
N PRO A 3 -1.13 -8.86 -35.68
CA PRO A 3 -0.31 -8.78 -34.47
C PRO A 3 -0.95 -7.77 -33.52
N ARG A 4 -1.28 -8.24 -32.31
CA ARG A 4 -1.74 -7.39 -31.19
C ARG A 4 -0.69 -6.29 -31.02
N SER A 5 -1.11 -5.02 -31.08
CA SER A 5 -0.16 -3.90 -31.08
C SER A 5 0.82 -4.06 -29.91
N PRO A 6 2.16 -4.02 -30.16
CA PRO A 6 3.17 -4.21 -29.11
C PRO A 6 2.95 -3.30 -27.90
N VAL A 7 2.46 -2.09 -28.14
CA VAL A 7 2.08 -1.10 -27.12
C VAL A 7 1.00 -1.64 -26.16
N ARG A 8 -0.06 -2.26 -26.69
CA ARG A 8 -1.17 -2.78 -25.87
C ARG A 8 -0.71 -3.94 -24.98
N THR A 9 0.12 -4.82 -25.52
CA THR A 9 0.68 -5.95 -24.75
C THR A 9 1.57 -5.45 -23.62
N ASN A 10 2.44 -4.46 -23.89
CA ASN A 10 3.31 -3.87 -22.88
C ASN A 10 2.51 -3.22 -21.75
N ILE A 11 1.49 -2.42 -22.07
CA ILE A 11 0.63 -1.78 -21.06
C ILE A 11 -0.01 -2.84 -20.17
N VAL A 12 -0.61 -3.90 -20.74
CA VAL A 12 -1.26 -4.95 -19.95
C VAL A 12 -0.27 -5.64 -19.03
N ILE A 13 0.92 -5.98 -19.51
CA ILE A 13 1.95 -6.65 -18.69
C ILE A 13 2.42 -5.75 -17.55
N PHE A 14 2.77 -4.49 -17.83
CA PHE A 14 3.24 -3.56 -16.80
C PHE A 14 2.16 -3.22 -15.79
N THR A 15 0.92 -3.00 -16.22
CA THR A 15 -0.17 -2.68 -15.30
C THR A 15 -0.57 -3.90 -14.47
N VAL A 16 -0.74 -5.08 -15.08
CA VAL A 16 -1.20 -6.26 -14.34
C VAL A 16 -0.09 -6.82 -13.46
N LEU A 17 1.06 -7.16 -14.03
CA LEU A 17 2.14 -7.80 -13.28
C LEU A 17 2.97 -6.79 -12.48
N GLY A 18 3.29 -5.65 -13.08
CA GLY A 18 4.14 -4.65 -12.43
C GLY A 18 3.43 -3.87 -11.33
N PHE A 19 2.16 -3.51 -11.55
CA PHE A 19 1.45 -2.63 -10.62
C PHE A 19 0.42 -3.39 -9.78
N VAL A 20 -0.55 -4.08 -10.40
CA VAL A 20 -1.65 -4.73 -9.67
C VAL A 20 -1.13 -5.85 -8.77
N VAL A 21 -0.33 -6.78 -9.30
CA VAL A 21 0.21 -7.90 -8.51
C VAL A 21 1.16 -7.40 -7.42
N ALA A 22 2.04 -6.43 -7.75
CA ALA A 22 2.93 -5.86 -6.76
C ALA A 22 2.15 -5.23 -5.60
N LEU A 23 1.15 -4.39 -5.89
CA LEU A 23 0.31 -3.80 -4.84
C LEU A 23 -0.43 -4.87 -4.05
N LEU A 24 -1.03 -5.87 -4.70
CA LEU A 24 -1.74 -6.95 -4.02
C LEU A 24 -0.84 -7.66 -2.99
N ILE A 25 0.39 -8.01 -3.37
CA ILE A 25 1.35 -8.64 -2.46
C ILE A 25 1.67 -7.70 -1.29
N HIS A 26 1.97 -6.43 -1.56
CA HIS A 26 2.30 -5.47 -0.49
C HIS A 26 1.13 -5.28 0.47
N PHE A 27 -0.09 -5.09 -0.05
CA PHE A 27 -1.29 -4.94 0.77
C PHE A 27 -1.61 -6.21 1.57
N ILE A 28 -1.39 -7.41 1.01
CA ILE A 28 -1.54 -8.67 1.75
C ILE A 28 -0.56 -8.72 2.92
N VAL A 29 0.72 -8.38 2.68
CA VAL A 29 1.74 -8.40 3.74
C VAL A 29 1.43 -7.36 4.83
N LEU A 30 1.07 -6.14 4.42
CA LEU A 30 0.66 -5.07 5.33
C LEU A 30 -0.63 -5.38 6.09
N SER A 31 -1.54 -6.19 5.54
CA SER A 31 -2.76 -6.61 6.23
C SER A 31 -2.49 -7.68 7.31
N SER A 32 -1.30 -8.27 7.37
CA SER A 32 -1.01 -9.40 8.26
C SER A 32 -0.36 -8.95 9.57
N VAL A 33 -0.82 -9.50 10.71
CA VAL A 33 -0.30 -9.12 12.04
C VAL A 33 1.20 -9.39 12.20
N ARG A 34 1.73 -10.44 11.56
CA ARG A 34 3.14 -10.86 11.72
C ARG A 34 4.09 -10.19 10.75
N TYR A 35 3.65 -9.93 9.52
CA TYR A 35 4.52 -9.43 8.45
C TYR A 35 4.28 -7.96 8.11
N ASN A 36 3.29 -7.32 8.73
CA ASN A 36 3.11 -5.89 8.62
C ASN A 36 4.31 -5.16 9.22
N TRP A 37 5.15 -4.63 8.35
CA TRP A 37 6.32 -3.86 8.75
C TRP A 37 5.98 -2.44 9.22
N LEU A 38 4.78 -1.92 8.91
CA LEU A 38 4.31 -0.62 9.39
C LEU A 38 3.79 -0.67 10.83
N ASP A 39 3.34 -1.82 11.33
CA ASP A 39 2.90 -1.95 12.72
C ASP A 39 4.02 -1.66 13.72
N ASN A 40 5.28 -1.84 13.34
CA ASN A 40 6.44 -1.45 14.16
C ASN A 40 6.57 0.07 14.34
N LEU A 41 5.90 0.88 13.53
CA LEU A 41 5.91 2.36 13.61
C LEU A 41 4.78 2.90 14.50
N THR A 42 3.84 2.05 14.88
CA THR A 42 2.71 2.37 15.77
C THR A 42 2.88 1.63 17.09
N PRO A 43 2.78 2.30 18.26
CA PRO A 43 2.66 1.60 19.54
C PRO A 43 1.54 0.56 19.46
N GLN A 44 1.82 -0.67 19.90
CA GLN A 44 0.93 -1.82 19.71
C GLN A 44 -0.51 -1.50 20.10
N GLY A 45 -1.44 -1.64 19.15
CA GLY A 45 -2.87 -1.46 19.37
C GLY A 45 -3.41 -0.04 19.15
N VAL A 46 -2.58 0.93 18.76
CA VAL A 46 -3.06 2.27 18.40
C VAL A 46 -3.13 2.41 16.87
N PRO A 47 -4.33 2.64 16.29
CA PRO A 47 -4.47 2.87 14.85
C PRO A 47 -3.58 4.05 14.42
N GLY A 48 -2.80 3.90 13.35
CA GLY A 48 -1.95 4.99 12.84
C GLY A 48 -2.74 6.28 12.52
N ALA A 49 -4.01 6.16 12.13
CA ALA A 49 -4.92 7.30 11.97
C ALA A 49 -5.22 8.03 13.29
N ALA A 50 -5.30 7.31 14.41
CA ALA A 50 -5.46 7.90 15.73
C ALA A 50 -4.18 8.63 16.17
N LEU A 51 -3.00 8.08 15.89
CA LEU A 51 -1.72 8.77 16.13
C LEU A 51 -1.61 10.05 15.30
N MET A 52 -1.98 10.01 14.01
CA MET A 52 -2.03 11.20 13.16
C MET A 52 -2.96 12.28 13.73
N LEU A 53 -4.11 11.89 14.28
CA LEU A 53 -5.03 12.82 14.92
C LEU A 53 -4.44 13.41 16.21
N THR A 54 -3.72 12.62 17.01
CA THR A 54 -3.01 13.11 18.20
C THR A 54 -1.87 14.06 17.83
N TYR A 55 -1.07 13.74 16.81
CA TYR A 55 0.00 14.62 16.34
C TYR A 55 -0.54 15.91 15.73
N LEU A 56 -1.65 15.84 15.00
CA LEU A 56 -2.35 17.04 14.52
C LEU A 56 -2.84 17.87 15.70
N GLY A 57 -3.57 17.31 16.66
CA GLY A 57 -4.03 18.01 17.88
C GLY A 57 -2.90 18.72 18.62
N SER A 58 -1.80 18.01 18.85
CA SER A 58 -0.59 18.57 19.46
C SER A 58 0.06 19.69 18.64
N PHE A 59 -0.04 19.66 17.31
CA PHE A 59 0.48 20.72 16.42
C PHE A 59 -0.40 21.97 16.40
N ILE A 60 -1.73 21.82 16.54
CA ILE A 60 -2.69 22.93 16.63
C ILE A 60 -2.94 23.42 18.07
N GLY A 61 -2.26 22.85 19.07
CA GLY A 61 -2.27 23.34 20.46
C GLY A 61 -3.47 22.92 21.30
N PHE A 62 -4.11 21.79 20.96
CA PHE A 62 -5.20 21.18 21.73
C PHE A 62 -4.77 19.84 22.32
#